data_AF-A0A936HZP0-F1
#
_entry.id   AF-A0A936HZP0-F1
#
_cell.length_a   1.000
_cell.length_b   1.000
_cell.length_c   1.000
_cell.angle_alpha   90.00
_cell.angle_beta   90.00
_cell.angle_gamma   90.00
#
_symmetry.space_group_name_H-M   'P 1'
#
loop_
_entity.id
_entity.type
_entity.pdbx_description
1 polymer ?
#
loop_
_entity_poly.entity_id
_entity_poly.type
_entity_poly.pdbx_seq_one_letter_code
_entity_poly.pdbx_strand_id
1 'polypeptide(L)' 'MKKILVALVGLLCFVYLLNPTAGVFELLPDNIPLIGNLDEVTATTVFFAAMRYFGWDPTTMLLKGTKAPSASPPAR' A
#
# COMPACT_ATOMS: atom_id res chain seq x y z
N MET A 1 6.01 21.45 0.66
CA MET A 1 5.98 20.86 -0.71
C MET A 1 5.91 19.34 -0.69
N LYS A 2 6.89 18.63 -0.12
CA LYS A 2 6.91 17.14 -0.07
C LYS A 2 5.62 16.48 0.45
N LYS A 3 5.03 16.98 1.53
CA LYS A 3 3.77 16.45 2.09
C LYS A 3 2.60 16.52 1.10
N ILE A 4 2.48 17.62 0.36
CA ILE A 4 1.41 17.82 -0.64
C ILE A 4 1.60 16.84 -1.78
N LEU A 5 2.83 16.64 -2.24
CA LEU A 5 3.13 15.66 -3.29
C LEU A 5 2.78 14.24 -2.85
N VAL A 6 3.13 13.83 -1.63
CA VAL A 6 2.76 12.50 -1.11
C VAL A 6 1.24 12.35 -0.98
N ALA A 7 0.52 13.40 -0.56
CA ALA A 7 -0.94 13.39 -0.52
C ALA A 7 -1.56 13.24 -1.91
N LEU A 8 -1.05 13.97 -2.91
CA LEU A 8 -1.52 13.88 -4.29
C LEU A 8 -1.26 12.49 -4.88
N VAL A 9 -0.07 11.93 -4.67
CA VAL A 9 0.26 10.56 -5.11
C VAL A 9 -0.67 9.54 -4.45
N GLY A 10 -0.89 9.65 -3.13
CA GLY A 10 -1.83 8.77 -2.43
C GLY A 10 -3.25 8.87 -2.96
N LEU A 11 -3.72 10.10 -3.25
CA LEU A 11 -5.04 10.32 -3.85
C LEU A 11 -5.16 9.71 -5.25
N LEU A 12 -4.13 9.86 -6.09
CA LEU A 12 -4.11 9.25 -7.43
C LEU A 12 -4.14 7.74 -7.36
N CYS A 13 -3.35 7.12 -6.48
CA CYS A 13 -3.39 5.67 -6.27
C CYS A 13 -4.77 5.22 -5.78
N PHE A 14 -5.39 5.96 -4.85
CA PHE A 14 -6.74 5.65 -4.37
C PHE A 14 -7.77 5.69 -5.52
N VAL A 15 -7.79 6.76 -6.31
CA VAL A 15 -8.71 6.89 -7.46
C VAL A 15 -8.47 5.80 -8.50
N TYR A 16 -7.21 5.46 -8.78
CA TYR A 16 -6.86 4.39 -9.70
C TYR A 16 -7.38 3.03 -9.21
N LEU A 17 -7.20 2.71 -7.92
CA LEU A 17 -7.69 1.47 -7.31
C LEU A 17 -9.22 1.35 -7.24
N LEU A 18 -9.96 2.46 -7.38
CA LEU A 18 -11.41 2.41 -7.55
C LEU A 18 -11.81 1.85 -8.93
N ASN A 19 -10.85 1.67 -9.84
CA ASN A 19 -11.02 1.15 -11.20
C ASN A 19 -12.20 1.81 -11.94
N PRO A 20 -12.22 3.15 -12.10
CA PRO A 20 -13.33 3.86 -12.74
C PRO A 20 -13.51 3.51 -14.22
N THR A 21 -12.47 2.98 -14.86
CA THR A 21 -12.47 2.53 -16.24
C THR A 21 -12.98 1.09 -16.40
N ALA A 22 -13.28 0.39 -15.31
CA ALA A 22 -13.79 -0.98 -15.26
C ALA A 22 -12.97 -1.99 -16.11
N GLY A 23 -11.65 -1.83 -16.15
CA GLY A 23 -10.76 -2.69 -16.95
C GLY A 23 -10.85 -2.50 -18.47
N VAL A 24 -11.55 -1.46 -18.95
CA VAL A 24 -11.64 -1.17 -20.41
C VAL A 24 -10.37 -0.53 -20.95
N PHE A 25 -9.64 0.18 -20.08
CA PHE A 25 -8.37 0.84 -20.39
C PHE A 25 -7.30 0.35 -19.42
N GLU A 26 -6.73 -0.82 -19.71
CA GLU A 26 -5.61 -1.40 -18.95
C GLU A 26 -4.28 -1.03 -19.60
N LEU A 27 -3.30 -0.64 -18.78
CA LEU A 27 -1.96 -0.25 -19.26
C LEU A 27 -1.06 -1.48 -19.46
N LEU A 28 -1.31 -2.54 -18.70
CA LEU A 28 -0.60 -3.80 -18.72
C LEU A 28 -1.53 -4.95 -19.14
N PRO A 29 -0.97 -6.05 -19.71
CA PRO A 29 -1.72 -7.25 -19.99
C PRO A 29 -2.10 -7.96 -18.69
N ASP A 30 -3.32 -7.71 -18.22
CA ASP A 30 -3.72 -7.97 -16.83
C ASP A 30 -4.44 -9.31 -16.60
N ASN A 31 -4.65 -10.06 -17.68
CA ASN A 31 -5.39 -11.33 -17.70
C ASN A 31 -4.47 -12.56 -17.75
N ILE A 32 -3.19 -12.39 -17.40
CA ILE A 32 -2.23 -13.48 -17.36
C ILE A 32 -2.40 -14.25 -16.03
N PRO A 33 -2.67 -15.56 -16.07
CA PRO A 33 -2.70 -16.38 -14.86
C PRO A 33 -1.40 -16.20 -14.07
N LEU A 34 -1.50 -16.04 -12.75
CA LEU A 34 -0.38 -15.84 -11.80
C LEU A 34 0.26 -14.43 -11.74
N ILE A 35 0.19 -13.60 -12.78
CA ILE A 35 0.95 -12.32 -12.88
C ILE A 35 0.06 -11.09 -13.14
N GLY A 36 -1.23 -11.27 -13.41
CA GLY A 36 -2.16 -10.16 -13.63
C GLY A 36 -2.30 -9.19 -12.45
N ASN A 37 -2.77 -7.98 -12.76
CA ASN A 37 -3.05 -6.84 -11.86
C ASN A 37 -1.82 -6.27 -11.14
N LEU A 38 -0.69 -6.21 -11.87
CA LEU A 38 0.59 -5.79 -11.29
C LEU A 38 0.62 -4.28 -11.00
N ASP A 39 -0.05 -3.50 -11.83
CA ASP A 39 -0.23 -2.07 -11.63
C ASP A 39 -1.14 -1.77 -10.43
N GLU A 40 -2.17 -2.57 -10.16
CA GLU A 40 -2.99 -2.46 -8.94
C GLU A 40 -2.20 -2.83 -7.68
N VAL A 41 -1.38 -3.88 -7.74
CA VAL A 41 -0.47 -4.24 -6.62
C VAL A 41 0.51 -3.09 -6.35
N THR A 42 1.05 -2.50 -7.41
CA THR A 42 1.93 -1.34 -7.30
C THR A 42 1.21 -0.13 -6.70
N ALA A 43 0.03 0.20 -7.22
CA ALA A 43 -0.80 1.30 -6.73
C ALA A 43 -1.19 1.10 -5.26
N THR A 44 -1.53 -0.13 -4.85
CA THR A 44 -1.83 -0.49 -3.46
C THR A 44 -0.62 -0.29 -2.55
N THR A 45 0.55 -0.76 -2.99
CA THR A 45 1.80 -0.64 -2.22
C THR A 45 2.19 0.82 -2.02
N VAL A 46 2.10 1.63 -3.09
CA VAL A 46 2.39 3.08 -3.03
C VAL A 46 1.36 3.79 -2.16
N PHE A 47 0.08 3.45 -2.27
CA PHE A 47 -0.98 4.02 -1.44
C PHE A 47 -0.74 3.75 0.05
N PHE A 48 -0.38 2.52 0.42
CA PHE A 48 -0.05 2.17 1.81
C PHE A 48 1.19 2.91 2.30
N ALA A 49 2.23 3.05 1.47
CA ALA A 49 3.40 3.86 1.80
C ALA A 49 3.03 5.34 2.03
N ALA A 50 2.14 5.89 1.22
CA ALA A 50 1.65 7.26 1.37
C ALA A 50 0.85 7.44 2.68
N MET A 51 -0.03 6.50 3.05
CA MET A 51 -0.73 6.55 4.33
C MET A 51 0.23 6.47 5.52
N ARG A 52 1.24 5.58 5.46
CA ARG A 52 2.26 5.45 6.50
C ARG A 52 3.07 6.72 6.68
N TYR A 53 3.31 7.46 5.59
CA TYR A 53 3.95 8.78 5.64
C TYR A 53 3.14 9.80 6.48
N PHE A 54 1.81 9.66 6.55
CA PHE A 54 0.93 10.48 7.40
C PHE A 54 0.66 9.86 8.78
N GLY A 55 1.29 8.74 9.11
CA GLY A 55 1.15 8.08 10.42
C GLY A 55 0.02 7.06 10.50
N TRP A 56 -0.61 6.71 9.38
CA TRP A 56 -1.62 5.65 9.32
C TRP A 56 -1.03 4.39 8.69
N ASP A 57 -1.02 3.31 9.45
CA ASP A 57 -0.45 2.04 9.00
C ASP A 57 -1.48 0.91 9.05
N PRO A 58 -2.29 0.74 7.99
CA PRO A 58 -3.33 -0.29 7.96
C PRO A 58 -2.77 -1.71 7.97
N THR A 59 -1.49 -1.93 7.61
CA THR A 59 -0.88 -3.26 7.67
C THR A 59 -0.73 -3.77 9.11
N THR A 60 -0.68 -2.86 10.10
CA THR A 60 -0.66 -3.25 11.52
C THR A 60 -1.93 -3.96 11.94
N MET A 61 -3.08 -3.67 11.33
CA MET A 61 -4.33 -4.38 11.60
C MET A 61 -4.29 -5.79 11.04
N LEU A 62 -3.60 -5.97 9.92
CA LEU A 62 -3.45 -7.25 9.22
C LEU A 62 -2.40 -8.17 9.89
N LEU A 63 -1.33 -7.57 10.42
CA LEU A 63 -0.16 -8.26 10.98
C LEU A 63 -0.18 -8.38 12.51
N LYS A 64 -1.28 -8.00 13.18
CA LYS A 64 -1.42 -8.03 14.65
C LYS A 64 -1.47 -9.47 15.18
N GLY A 65 -0.33 -10.16 15.18
CA GLY A 65 -0.16 -11.54 15.63
C GLY A 65 1.18 -11.85 16.30
N THR A 66 2.20 -10.99 16.16
CA THR A 66 3.51 -11.23 16.78
C THR A 66 3.83 -10.15 17.81
N LYS A 67 3.50 -10.45 19.07
CA LYS A 67 4.09 -9.79 20.24
C LYS A 67 5.61 -10.03 20.16
N ALA A 68 6.42 -8.98 20.08
CA ALA A 68 7.87 -9.12 20.17
C ALA A 68 8.26 -9.79 21.50
N PRO A 69 9.28 -10.68 21.53
CA PRO A 69 9.77 -11.21 22.79
C PRO A 69 10.30 -10.04 23.62
N SER A 70 9.82 -9.92 24.86
CA SER A 70 10.35 -8.97 25.83
C SER A 70 11.79 -9.37 26.15
N ALA A 71 12.75 -8.73 25.50
CA ALA A 71 14.14 -8.79 25.92
C ALA A 71 14.24 -7.99 27.23
N SER A 72 14.20 -8.68 28.37
CA SER A 72 14.63 -8.12 29.64
C SER A 72 16.11 -7.73 29.53
N PRO A 73 16.52 -6.51 29.93
CA PRO A 73 17.91 -6.11 29.91
C PRO A 73 18.75 -7.10 30.73
N PRO A 74 19.99 -7.43 30.31
CA PRO A 74 20.88 -8.23 31.13
C PRO A 74 21.08 -7.52 32.46
N ALA A 75 20.84 -8.25 33.56
CA ALA A 75 21.13 -7.80 34.91
C ALA A 75 22.62 -7.40 34.96
N ARG A 76 22.87 -6.16 35.37
CA ARG A 76 24.21 -5.62 35.57
C ARG A 76 24.95 -6.38 36.66
#